data_AF-A0A2M4AY35-F1
#
_entry.id   AF-A0A2M4AY35-F1
#
_cell.length_a   1.000
_cell.length_b   1.000
_cell.length_c   1.000
_cell.angle_alpha   90.00
_cell.angle_beta   90.00
_cell.angle_gamma   90.00
#
_symmetry.space_group_name_H-M   'P 1'
#
loop_
_entity.id
_entity.type
_entity.pdbx_description
1 polymer ?
#
loop_
_entity_poly.entity_id
_entity_poly.type
_entity_poly.pdbx_seq_one_letter_code
_entity_poly.pdbx_strand_id
1 'polypeptide(L)'
;MYLGVYGAFGAGQVISLYLGVLTLVVGSIEATRILHRRLLEGILRSGMTFFDTTPRGRIIARFSNDINTLDYSLPMNIKNFIPTVLRVVATLVVICISTPIFAS
;
A
#
# COMPACT_ATOMS: atom_id res chain seq x y z
N MET A 1 -9.75 -36.07 9.01
CA MET A 1 -10.54 -35.19 8.14
C MET A 1 -10.33 -33.70 8.46
N TYR A 2 -10.43 -33.26 9.72
CA TYR A 2 -10.17 -31.86 10.11
C TYR A 2 -8.77 -31.33 9.74
N LEU A 3 -7.73 -32.16 9.87
CA LEU A 3 -6.35 -31.77 9.54
C LEU A 3 -6.18 -31.32 8.07
N GLY A 4 -6.90 -31.97 7.15
CA GLY A 4 -6.86 -31.61 5.72
C GLY A 4 -7.54 -30.27 5.44
N VAL A 5 -8.64 -29.96 6.15
CA VAL A 5 -9.35 -28.69 6.02
C VAL A 5 -8.50 -27.53 6.55
N TYR A 6 -7.90 -27.69 7.73
CA TYR A 6 -6.96 -26.69 8.27
C TYR A 6 -5.72 -26.52 7.37
N GLY A 7 -5.20 -27.60 6.80
CA GLY A 7 -4.10 -27.55 5.83
C GLY A 7 -4.46 -26.76 4.57
N ALA A 8 -5.66 -26.97 4.02
CA ALA A 8 -6.14 -26.23 2.84
C ALA A 8 -6.33 -24.73 3.13
N PHE A 9 -6.88 -24.37 4.30
CA PHE A 9 -6.98 -22.96 4.71
C PHE A 9 -5.60 -22.31 4.88
N GLY A 10 -4.64 -23.02 5.49
CA GLY A 10 -3.26 -22.54 5.62
C GLY A 10 -2.59 -22.31 4.26
N ALA A 11 -2.74 -23.26 3.33
CA ALA A 11 -2.22 -23.11 1.97
C ALA A 11 -2.86 -21.92 1.24
N GLY A 12 -4.20 -21.78 1.33
CA GLY A 12 -4.92 -20.64 0.76
C GLY A 12 -4.47 -19.29 1.34
N GLN A 13 -4.22 -19.24 2.65
CA GLN A 13 -3.69 -18.06 3.31
C GLN A 13 -2.31 -17.66 2.78
N VAL A 14 -1.39 -18.61 2.64
CA VAL A 14 -0.04 -18.35 2.12
C VAL A 14 -0.10 -17.83 0.69
N ILE A 15 -0.91 -18.46 -0.17
CA ILE A 15 -1.09 -18.04 -1.56
C ILE A 15 -1.68 -16.62 -1.62
N SER A 16 -2.72 -16.34 -0.83
CA SER A 16 -3.35 -15.02 -0.77
C SER A 16 -2.36 -13.94 -0.31
N LEU A 17 -1.56 -14.22 0.71
CA LEU A 17 -0.51 -13.30 1.17
C LEU A 17 0.55 -13.05 0.10
N TYR A 18 0.98 -14.10 -0.59
CA TYR A 18 1.97 -13.99 -1.66
C TYR A 18 1.47 -13.11 -2.81
N LEU A 19 0.23 -13.33 -3.27
CA LEU A 19 -0.40 -12.51 -4.30
C LEU A 19 -0.58 -11.05 -3.84
N GLY A 20 -0.96 -10.83 -2.58
CA GLY A 20 -1.08 -9.49 -1.99
C GLY A 20 0.25 -8.73 -1.96
N VAL A 21 1.35 -9.40 -1.63
CA VAL A 21 2.68 -8.78 -1.68
C VAL A 21 3.12 -8.50 -3.12
N LEU A 22 2.90 -9.44 -4.05
CA LEU A 22 3.23 -9.23 -5.45
C LEU A 22 2.50 -8.03 -6.06
N THR A 23 1.20 -7.90 -5.82
CA THR A 23 0.40 -6.76 -6.30
C THR A 23 0.87 -5.44 -5.72
N LEU A 24 1.23 -5.40 -4.43
CA LEU A 24 1.83 -4.23 -3.81
C LEU A 24 3.17 -3.84 -4.45
N VAL A 25 4.08 -4.81 -4.65
CA VAL A 25 5.39 -4.54 -5.25
C VAL A 25 5.26 -4.02 -6.68
N VAL A 26 4.43 -4.65 -7.50
CA VAL A 26 4.19 -4.20 -8.88
C VAL A 26 3.53 -2.81 -8.89
N GLY A 27 2.56 -2.57 -8.00
CA GLY A 27 1.92 -1.27 -7.84
C GLY A 27 2.89 -0.16 -7.44
N SER A 28 3.81 -0.44 -6.52
CA SER A 28 4.87 0.51 -6.13
C SER A 28 5.76 0.87 -7.31
N ILE A 29 6.24 -0.13 -8.07
CA ILE A 29 7.13 0.11 -9.21
C ILE A 29 6.45 0.99 -10.28
N GLU A 30 5.19 0.73 -10.58
CA GLU A 30 4.42 1.56 -11.53
C GLU A 30 4.17 2.98 -10.99
N ALA A 31 3.90 3.12 -9.69
CA ALA A 31 3.76 4.43 -9.06
C ALA A 31 5.06 5.25 -9.14
N THR A 32 6.22 4.64 -8.86
CA THR A 32 7.53 5.29 -8.98
C THR A 32 7.79 5.74 -10.42
N ARG A 33 7.45 4.93 -11.43
CA ARG A 33 7.59 5.28 -12.86
C ARG A 33 6.74 6.49 -13.25
N ILE A 34 5.48 6.51 -12.86
CA ILE A 34 4.57 7.63 -13.13
C ILE A 34 5.09 8.91 -12.48
N LEU A 35 5.56 8.80 -11.24
CA LEU A 35 6.07 9.92 -10.47
C LEU A 35 7.37 10.48 -11.08
N HIS A 36 8.28 9.61 -11.51
CA HIS A 36 9.51 10.00 -12.19
C HIS A 36 9.23 10.72 -13.54
N ARG A 37 8.27 10.21 -14.31
CA ARG A 37 7.85 10.83 -15.57
C ARG A 37 7.25 12.23 -15.35
N ARG A 38 6.36 12.38 -14.36
CA ARG A 38 5.76 13.68 -14.01
C ARG A 38 6.79 14.69 -13.55
N LEU A 39 7.81 14.25 -12.81
CA LEU A 39 8.94 15.09 -12.41
C LEU A 39 9.72 15.56 -13.64
N LEU A 40 10.10 14.63 -14.53
CA LEU A 40 10.89 14.95 -15.72
C LEU A 40 10.14 15.95 -16.63
N GLU A 41 8.85 15.71 -16.87
CA GLU A 41 7.99 16.62 -17.66
C GLU A 41 7.84 18.00 -16.98
N GLY A 42 7.69 18.04 -15.65
CA GLY A 42 7.60 19.29 -14.88
C GLY A 42 8.89 20.10 -14.92
N ILE A 43 10.05 19.44 -14.83
CA ILE A 43 11.37 20.08 -14.92
C ILE A 43 11.58 20.63 -16.33
N LEU A 44 11.29 19.84 -17.38
CA LEU A 44 11.47 20.25 -18.77
C LEU A 44 10.55 21.41 -19.19
N ARG A 45 9.36 21.55 -18.56
CA ARG A 45 8.43 22.67 -18.79
C ARG A 45 8.73 23.91 -17.95
N SER A 46 9.48 23.80 -16.86
CA SER A 46 9.84 24.97 -16.05
C SER A 46 11.01 25.73 -16.68
N GLY A 47 10.79 27.01 -17.01
CA GLY A 47 11.83 27.88 -17.58
C GLY A 47 12.96 28.18 -16.58
N MET A 48 14.14 28.58 -17.08
CA MET A 48 15.37 28.81 -16.31
C MET A 48 15.19 29.71 -15.07
N THR A 49 14.15 30.55 -15.02
CA THR A 49 13.80 31.37 -13.85
C THR A 49 13.45 30.57 -12.59
N PHE A 50 12.90 29.36 -12.72
CA PHE A 50 12.62 28.48 -11.57
C PHE A 50 13.90 27.88 -10.95
N PHE A 51 14.99 27.86 -11.72
CA PHE A 51 16.28 27.32 -11.33
C PHE A 51 17.14 28.28 -10.50
N ASP A 52 16.76 29.57 -10.42
CA ASP A 52 17.51 30.63 -9.73
C ASP A 52 16.85 31.11 -8.43
N THR A 53 15.53 30.98 -8.26
CA THR A 53 14.81 31.51 -7.07
C THR A 53 14.62 30.49 -5.93
N THR A 54 14.87 29.21 -6.18
CA THR A 54 14.73 28.13 -5.19
C THR A 54 16.02 27.32 -5.16
N PRO A 55 16.67 27.11 -3.99
CA PRO A 55 17.87 26.29 -3.95
C PRO A 55 17.48 24.89 -4.41
N ARG A 56 17.99 24.50 -5.59
CA ARG A 56 17.67 23.31 -6.39
C ARG A 56 17.56 22.01 -5.58
N GLY A 57 18.27 21.92 -4.44
CA GLY A 57 18.21 20.78 -3.54
C GLY A 57 16.91 20.61 -2.75
N ARG A 58 16.14 21.66 -2.46
CA ARG A 58 14.96 21.53 -1.57
C ARG A 58 13.78 20.84 -2.25
N ILE A 59 13.53 21.10 -3.53
CA ILE A 59 12.45 20.46 -4.28
C ILE A 59 12.79 19.01 -4.55
N ILE A 60 14.04 18.74 -4.97
CA ILE A 60 14.54 17.37 -5.16
C ILE A 60 14.54 16.61 -3.84
N ALA A 61 14.96 17.20 -2.72
CA ALA A 61 14.94 16.56 -1.41
C ALA A 61 13.51 16.29 -0.91
N ARG A 62 12.57 17.21 -1.14
CA ARG A 62 11.15 16.99 -0.79
C ARG A 62 10.56 15.87 -1.62
N PHE A 63 10.81 15.87 -2.93
CA PHE A 63 10.31 14.84 -3.84
C PHE A 63 10.97 13.47 -3.60
N SER A 64 12.27 13.41 -3.31
CA SER A 64 12.94 12.17 -2.88
C SER A 64 12.35 11.66 -1.58
N ASN A 65 12.04 12.53 -0.61
CA ASN A 65 11.33 12.12 0.60
C ASN A 65 9.91 11.63 0.32
N ASP A 66 9.19 12.29 -0.59
CA ASP A 66 7.84 11.88 -0.99
C ASP A 66 7.86 10.53 -1.72
N ILE A 67 8.80 10.32 -2.66
CA ILE A 67 9.05 9.02 -3.31
C ILE A 67 9.37 7.96 -2.25
N ASN A 68 10.30 8.24 -1.34
CA ASN A 68 10.69 7.29 -0.31
C ASN A 68 9.50 6.91 0.59
N THR A 69 8.65 7.89 0.91
CA THR A 69 7.41 7.65 1.67
C THR A 69 6.41 6.81 0.86
N LEU A 70 6.27 7.05 -0.44
CA LEU A 70 5.40 6.28 -1.33
C LEU A 70 5.90 4.86 -1.61
N ASP A 71 7.22 4.65 -1.65
CA ASP A 71 7.82 3.34 -1.94
C ASP A 71 7.91 2.45 -0.69
N TYR A 72 8.14 3.05 0.49
CA TYR A 72 8.31 2.29 1.74
C TYR A 72 7.14 2.42 2.70
N SER A 73 6.75 3.64 3.05
CA SER A 73 5.72 3.85 4.08
C SER A 73 4.34 3.46 3.58
N LEU A 74 3.99 3.79 2.34
CA LEU A 74 2.66 3.51 1.80
C LEU A 74 2.37 2.00 1.67
N PRO A 75 3.24 1.16 1.10
CA PRO A 75 3.01 -0.29 1.04
C PRO A 75 3.00 -0.93 2.42
N MET A 76 3.85 -0.46 3.34
CA MET A 76 3.88 -0.97 4.72
C MET A 76 2.59 -0.64 5.48
N ASN A 77 2.07 0.58 5.31
CA ASN A 77 0.79 0.97 5.87
C ASN A 77 -0.36 0.16 5.26
N ILE A 78 -0.41 0.00 3.94
CA ILE A 78 -1.47 -0.78 3.27
C ILE A 78 -1.41 -2.25 3.69
N LYS A 79 -0.22 -2.83 3.76
CA LYS A 79 0.02 -4.22 4.20
C LYS A 79 -0.52 -4.50 5.60
N ASN A 80 -0.49 -3.51 6.49
CA ASN A 80 -1.01 -3.66 7.85
C ASN A 80 -2.49 -3.25 7.96
N PHE A 81 -2.89 -2.19 7.25
CA PHE A 81 -4.22 -1.61 7.33
C PHE A 81 -5.29 -2.53 6.75
N ILE A 82 -5.10 -3.04 5.53
CA ILE A 82 -6.10 -3.88 4.87
C ILE A 82 -6.42 -5.14 5.69
N PRO A 83 -5.44 -5.95 6.13
CA PRO A 83 -5.74 -7.13 6.94
C PRO A 83 -6.35 -6.79 8.30
N THR A 84 -5.97 -5.66 8.89
CA THR A 84 -6.53 -5.23 10.18
C THR A 84 -8.01 -4.87 10.04
N VAL A 85 -8.38 -4.08 9.03
CA VAL A 85 -9.79 -3.74 8.77
C VAL A 85 -10.60 -5.01 8.48
N LEU A 86 -10.09 -5.90 7.64
CA LEU A 86 -10.76 -7.17 7.34
C LEU A 86 -10.91 -8.05 8.59
N ARG A 87 -9.90 -8.11 9.46
CA ARG A 87 -9.99 -8.83 10.74
C ARG A 87 -11.05 -8.23 11.65
N VAL A 88 -11.08 -6.91 11.79
CA VAL A 88 -12.11 -6.22 12.60
C VAL A 88 -13.50 -6.54 12.09
N VAL A 89 -13.74 -6.41 10.78
CA VAL A 89 -15.02 -6.76 10.16
C VAL A 89 -15.37 -8.23 10.39
N ALA A 90 -14.42 -9.15 10.17
CA ALA A 90 -14.63 -10.57 10.40
C ALA A 90 -14.98 -10.87 11.86
N THR A 91 -14.29 -10.25 12.83
CA THR A 91 -14.60 -10.43 14.25
C THR A 91 -15.98 -9.91 14.61
N LEU A 92 -16.39 -8.76 14.06
CA LEU A 92 -17.73 -8.23 14.28
C LEU A 92 -18.80 -9.17 13.72
N VAL A 93 -18.61 -9.68 12.51
CA VAL A 93 -19.52 -10.66 11.89
C VAL A 93 -19.64 -11.93 12.75
N VAL A 94 -18.51 -12.46 13.24
CA VAL A 94 -18.50 -13.65 14.11
C VAL A 94 -19.24 -13.40 15.42
N ILE A 95 -19.07 -12.22 16.02
CA ILE A 95 -19.78 -11.83 17.26
C ILE A 95 -21.29 -11.74 16.99
N CYS A 96 -21.71 -11.07 15.92
CA CYS A 96 -23.14 -10.95 15.57
C CYS A 96 -23.81 -12.31 15.34
N ILE A 97 -23.11 -13.27 14.72
CA ILE A 97 -23.62 -14.64 14.52
C ILE A 97 -23.65 -15.43 15.83
N SER A 98 -22.62 -15.28 16.67
CA SER A 98 -22.45 -16.08 17.89
C SER A 98 -23.36 -15.62 19.04
N THR A 99 -23.68 -14.32 19.09
CA THR A 99 -24.60 -13.75 20.07
C THR A 99 -25.73 -13.00 19.36
N PRO A 100 -26.79 -13.71 18.93
CA PRO A 100 -27.90 -13.09 18.19
C PRO A 100 -28.66 -12.02 18.97
N ILE A 101 -28.50 -11.96 20.31
CA ILE A 101 -29.08 -10.95 21.20
C ILE A 101 -28.48 -9.54 20.96
N PHE A 102 -27.25 -9.44 20.44
CA PHE A 102 -26.65 -8.14 20.09
C PHE A 102 -27.13 -7.58 18.74
N ALA A 103 -27.75 -8.41 17.89
CA ALA A 103 -28.27 -8.02 16.58
C ALA A 103 -29.78 -7.74 16.56
N SER A 104 -30.47 -8.01 17.68
CA SER A 104 -31.89 -7.74 17.93
C SER A 104 -32.13 -6.42 18.65
#